data_AF-A0A120H326-F1
#
_entry.id   AF-A0A120H326-F1
#
_cell.length_a   1.000
_cell.length_b   1.000
_cell.length_c   1.000
_cell.angle_alpha   90.00
_cell.angle_beta   90.00
_cell.angle_gamma   90.00
#
_symmetry.space_group_name_H-M   'P 1'
#
loop_
_entity.id
_entity.type
_entity.pdbx_description
1 polymer ?
#
loop_
_entity_poly.entity_id
_entity_poly.type
_entity_poly.pdbx_seq_one_letter_code
_entity_poly.pdbx_strand_id
1 'polypeptide(L)'
;GFGRIGRIVFRNAVEHPEVEIVAVNDPFIETKYAAYMLKYDSTHGIFNGDIQQDGNDLVINGKKVKFYTERDPAAIPWKDTGADYVVESTGVFTTIDKAKAHLQGGAKKVVISAPSADAPMYVMGVNEKTYDGSADVISNASCTTNCLAPLAKVINDKFTIIEGLMTTVHSYTATQKTVDGPSAKDWRGGRTAAQNI
;
A
#
# COMPACT_ATOMS: atom_id res chain seq x y z
N GLY A 1 3.39 5.99 -4.00
CA GLY A 1 4.36 5.81 -2.92
C GLY A 1 4.99 4.43 -3.00
N PHE A 2 6.29 4.35 -3.25
CA PHE A 2 7.04 3.11 -3.50
C PHE A 2 7.83 2.64 -2.25
N GLY A 3 7.15 2.69 -1.10
CA GLY A 3 7.64 2.25 0.21
C GLY A 3 7.52 0.74 0.43
N ARG A 4 7.45 0.31 1.70
CA ARG A 4 7.31 -1.12 2.07
C ARG A 4 6.11 -1.77 1.36
N ILE A 5 4.91 -1.21 1.50
CA ILE A 5 3.71 -1.77 0.88
C ILE A 5 3.78 -1.68 -0.64
N GLY A 6 4.09 -0.51 -1.21
CA GLY A 6 4.15 -0.31 -2.66
C GLY A 6 5.08 -1.30 -3.37
N ARG A 7 6.28 -1.56 -2.83
CA ARG A 7 7.21 -2.53 -3.43
C ARG A 7 6.75 -3.98 -3.27
N ILE A 8 6.12 -4.34 -2.15
CA ILE A 8 5.62 -5.71 -1.97
C ILE A 8 4.37 -5.96 -2.82
N VAL A 9 3.49 -4.97 -2.98
CA VAL A 9 2.42 -5.02 -3.98
C VAL A 9 2.99 -5.22 -5.38
N PHE A 10 4.05 -4.46 -5.74
CA PHE A 10 4.73 -4.63 -7.01
C PHE A 10 5.27 -6.06 -7.20
N ARG A 11 5.95 -6.61 -6.18
CA ARG A 11 6.46 -7.99 -6.23
C ARG A 11 5.35 -9.03 -6.42
N ASN A 12 4.23 -8.89 -5.68
CA ASN A 12 3.10 -9.79 -5.84
C ASN A 12 2.48 -9.65 -7.24
N ALA A 13 2.27 -8.44 -7.74
CA ALA A 13 1.69 -8.23 -9.08
C ALA A 13 2.52 -8.88 -10.20
N VAL A 14 3.86 -8.93 -10.07
CA VAL A 14 4.72 -9.62 -11.05
C VAL A 14 4.47 -11.13 -11.12
N GLU A 15 4.04 -11.73 -10.02
CA GLU A 15 3.73 -13.17 -9.92
C GLU A 15 2.26 -13.47 -10.31
N HIS A 16 1.45 -12.44 -10.53
CA HIS A 16 0.00 -12.50 -10.68
C HIS A 16 -0.45 -11.82 -11.99
N PRO A 17 -0.50 -12.55 -13.12
CA PRO A 17 -0.69 -11.98 -14.46
C PRO A 17 -2.04 -11.28 -14.67
N GLU A 18 -3.01 -11.48 -13.78
CA GLU A 18 -4.29 -10.76 -13.74
C GLU A 18 -4.15 -9.25 -13.43
N VAL A 19 -3.02 -8.81 -12.90
CA VAL A 19 -2.72 -7.40 -12.61
C VAL A 19 -1.38 -7.02 -13.23
N GLU A 20 -1.34 -5.87 -13.90
CA GLU A 20 -0.12 -5.32 -14.48
C GLU A 20 0.18 -3.95 -13.88
N ILE A 21 1.39 -3.78 -13.33
CA ILE A 21 1.86 -2.47 -12.86
C ILE A 21 2.47 -1.72 -14.05
N VAL A 22 1.72 -0.74 -14.55
CA VAL A 22 2.15 0.09 -15.70
C VAL A 22 2.87 1.37 -15.27
N ALA A 23 2.69 1.81 -14.01
CA ALA A 23 3.25 3.04 -13.50
C ALA A 23 3.50 3.03 -11.98
N VAL A 24 4.48 3.81 -11.55
CA VAL A 24 4.82 4.06 -10.14
C VAL A 24 5.07 5.56 -9.95
N ASN A 25 4.68 6.10 -8.78
CA ASN A 25 5.04 7.45 -8.37
C ASN A 25 5.66 7.47 -6.97
N ASP A 26 6.83 8.10 -6.83
CA ASP A 26 7.38 8.48 -5.52
C ASP A 26 8.31 9.71 -5.62
N PRO A 27 7.95 10.86 -5.02
CA PRO A 27 8.73 12.08 -5.12
C PRO A 27 10.04 12.06 -4.32
N PHE A 28 10.29 11.02 -3.52
CA PHE A 28 11.48 10.90 -2.68
C PHE A 28 12.48 9.86 -3.18
N ILE A 29 12.19 9.22 -4.33
CA ILE A 29 12.98 8.12 -4.87
C ILE A 29 13.17 8.35 -6.38
N GLU A 30 14.41 8.52 -6.82
CA GLU A 30 14.73 8.51 -8.26
C GLU A 30 14.71 7.08 -8.82
N THR A 31 14.50 6.93 -10.12
CA THR A 31 14.33 5.62 -10.80
C THR A 31 15.48 4.65 -10.54
N LYS A 32 16.73 5.12 -10.55
CA LYS A 32 17.91 4.30 -10.22
C LYS A 32 17.85 3.76 -8.78
N TYR A 33 17.42 4.59 -7.84
CA TYR A 33 17.27 4.18 -6.45
C TYR A 33 16.06 3.24 -6.28
N ALA A 34 14.96 3.49 -6.99
CA ALA A 34 13.81 2.59 -7.01
C ALA A 34 14.18 1.18 -7.49
N ALA A 35 14.98 1.08 -8.55
CA ALA A 35 15.52 -0.20 -9.05
C ALA A 35 16.32 -0.93 -7.97
N TYR A 36 17.21 -0.23 -7.25
CA TYR A 36 17.97 -0.79 -6.13
C TYR A 36 17.04 -1.28 -5.00
N MET A 37 16.09 -0.45 -4.56
CA MET A 37 15.18 -0.75 -3.46
C MET A 37 14.19 -1.89 -3.80
N LEU A 38 13.85 -2.06 -5.08
CA LEU A 38 13.06 -3.20 -5.54
C LEU A 38 13.91 -4.46 -5.60
N LYS A 39 15.15 -4.37 -6.12
CA LYS A 39 16.07 -5.49 -6.28
C LYS A 39 16.45 -6.12 -4.94
N TYR A 40 16.78 -5.32 -3.94
CA TYR A 40 17.27 -5.80 -2.64
C TYR A 40 16.28 -5.46 -1.53
N ASP A 41 15.69 -6.49 -0.90
CA ASP A 41 14.82 -6.34 0.25
C ASP A 41 15.38 -7.09 1.45
N SER A 42 15.61 -6.39 2.57
CA SER A 42 16.18 -7.00 3.78
C SER A 42 15.27 -8.02 4.44
N THR A 43 13.95 -8.00 4.16
CA THR A 43 12.97 -8.91 4.76
C THR A 43 12.63 -10.06 3.82
N HIS A 44 12.46 -9.77 2.52
CA HIS A 44 11.95 -10.74 1.54
C HIS A 44 13.01 -11.17 0.51
N GLY A 45 14.27 -10.82 0.73
CA GLY A 45 15.38 -11.21 -0.14
C GLY A 45 15.43 -10.48 -1.48
N ILE A 46 16.24 -11.03 -2.38
CA ILE A 46 16.47 -10.48 -3.72
C ILE A 46 15.21 -10.68 -4.58
N PHE A 47 14.86 -9.68 -5.38
CA PHE A 47 13.76 -9.78 -6.34
C PHE A 47 14.02 -10.90 -7.36
N ASN A 48 13.02 -11.75 -7.56
CA ASN A 48 13.11 -12.85 -8.52
C ASN A 48 12.63 -12.38 -9.90
N GLY A 49 13.53 -11.77 -10.66
CA GLY A 49 13.27 -11.28 -12.01
C GLY A 49 14.29 -10.25 -12.47
N ASP A 50 14.15 -9.81 -13.71
CA ASP A 50 15.02 -8.82 -14.31
C ASP A 50 14.51 -7.41 -14.02
N ILE A 51 15.43 -6.54 -13.58
CA ILE A 51 15.17 -5.12 -13.36
C ILE A 51 16.22 -4.33 -14.12
N GLN A 52 15.76 -3.49 -15.04
CA GLN A 52 16.58 -2.56 -15.80
C GLN A 52 15.99 -1.15 -15.70
N GLN A 53 16.84 -0.16 -15.99
CA GLN A 53 16.43 1.23 -16.11
C GLN A 53 16.48 1.61 -17.59
N ASP A 54 15.42 2.26 -18.08
CA ASP A 54 15.35 2.86 -19.42
C ASP A 54 14.99 4.35 -19.28
N GLY A 55 16.01 5.20 -19.34
CA GLY A 55 15.87 6.62 -19.04
C GLY A 55 15.34 6.86 -17.63
N ASN A 56 14.17 7.50 -17.52
CA ASN A 56 13.50 7.75 -16.25
C ASN A 56 12.52 6.64 -15.85
N ASP A 57 12.39 5.57 -16.65
CA ASP A 57 11.43 4.50 -16.42
C ASP A 57 12.13 3.20 -15.97
N LEU A 58 11.35 2.27 -15.43
CA LEU A 58 11.81 0.92 -15.12
C LEU A 58 11.42 -0.03 -16.25
N VAL A 59 12.22 -1.08 -16.45
CA VAL A 59 11.87 -2.22 -17.28
C VAL A 59 11.97 -3.47 -16.42
N ILE A 60 10.84 -4.13 -16.18
CA ILE A 60 10.72 -5.30 -15.31
C ILE A 60 10.30 -6.50 -16.15
N ASN A 61 11.14 -7.54 -16.19
CA ASN A 61 10.90 -8.73 -17.01
C ASN A 61 10.54 -8.36 -18.48
N GLY A 62 11.23 -7.37 -19.04
CA GLY A 62 10.99 -6.85 -20.39
C GLY A 62 9.80 -5.89 -20.56
N LYS A 63 9.01 -5.65 -19.50
CA LYS A 63 7.85 -4.74 -19.52
C LYS A 63 8.23 -3.36 -18.99
N LYS A 64 7.91 -2.32 -19.74
CA LYS A 64 8.17 -0.93 -19.33
C LYS A 64 7.16 -0.48 -18.27
N VAL A 65 7.65 0.12 -17.20
CA VAL A 65 6.88 0.71 -16.11
C VAL A 65 7.28 2.16 -15.96
N LYS A 66 6.32 3.06 -16.16
CA LYS A 66 6.55 4.50 -16.06
C LYS A 66 6.89 4.89 -14.62
N PHE A 67 7.90 5.73 -14.42
CA PHE A 67 8.23 6.23 -13.09
C PHE A 67 8.04 7.76 -13.02
N TYR A 68 7.23 8.19 -12.05
CA TYR A 68 6.95 9.59 -11.77
C TYR A 68 7.49 9.99 -10.39
N THR A 69 7.71 11.29 -10.18
CA THR A 69 8.22 11.85 -8.91
C THR A 69 7.38 13.04 -8.45
N GLU A 70 6.08 13.01 -8.71
CA GLU A 70 5.16 14.09 -8.35
C GLU A 70 4.79 14.04 -6.87
N ARG A 71 4.77 15.22 -6.24
CA ARG A 71 4.32 15.37 -4.84
C ARG A 71 2.81 15.50 -4.72
N ASP A 72 2.19 16.13 -5.70
CA ASP A 72 0.74 16.27 -5.78
C ASP A 72 0.16 15.06 -6.53
N PRO A 73 -0.69 14.23 -5.88
CA PRO A 73 -1.38 13.12 -6.53
C PRO A 73 -2.17 13.50 -7.79
N ALA A 74 -2.67 14.74 -7.88
CA ALA A 74 -3.45 15.22 -9.03
C ALA A 74 -2.59 15.52 -10.26
N ALA A 75 -1.28 15.76 -10.07
CA ALA A 75 -0.36 16.03 -11.16
C ALA A 75 0.13 14.77 -11.87
N ILE A 76 -0.12 13.58 -11.31
CA ILE A 76 0.36 12.31 -11.88
C ILE A 76 -0.51 11.92 -13.08
N PRO A 77 0.04 11.81 -14.30
CA PRO A 77 -0.75 11.57 -15.50
C PRO A 77 -1.02 10.07 -15.72
N TRP A 78 -1.77 9.44 -14.82
CA TRP A 78 -2.09 8.01 -14.86
C TRP A 78 -2.67 7.53 -16.20
N LYS A 79 -3.50 8.36 -16.84
CA LYS A 79 -4.10 8.10 -18.17
C LYS A 79 -3.07 7.78 -19.25
N ASP A 80 -1.86 8.36 -19.18
CA ASP A 80 -0.83 8.18 -20.22
C ASP A 80 -0.31 6.74 -20.26
N THR A 81 -0.52 6.00 -19.17
CA THR A 81 -0.09 4.59 -19.00
C THR A 81 -1.26 3.61 -18.99
N GLY A 82 -2.50 4.10 -19.02
CA GLY A 82 -3.69 3.25 -18.83
C GLY A 82 -3.84 2.71 -17.41
N ALA A 83 -3.27 3.38 -16.40
CA ALA A 83 -3.39 2.97 -15.00
C ALA A 83 -4.81 3.22 -14.46
N ASP A 84 -5.68 2.23 -14.59
CA ASP A 84 -7.08 2.29 -14.17
C ASP A 84 -7.24 2.25 -12.63
N TYR A 85 -6.46 1.42 -11.94
CA TYR A 85 -6.53 1.22 -10.50
C TYR A 85 -5.25 1.68 -9.83
N VAL A 86 -5.36 2.60 -8.87
CA VAL A 86 -4.22 3.14 -8.13
C VAL A 86 -4.18 2.58 -6.71
N VAL A 87 -3.02 2.06 -6.32
CA VAL A 87 -2.73 1.70 -4.92
C VAL A 87 -2.14 2.92 -4.21
N GLU A 88 -2.92 3.51 -3.32
CA GLU A 88 -2.48 4.63 -2.47
C GLU A 88 -1.76 4.08 -1.24
N SER A 89 -0.42 4.08 -1.32
CA SER A 89 0.48 3.51 -0.31
C SER A 89 1.54 4.49 0.21
N THR A 90 1.21 5.78 0.23
CA THR A 90 2.04 6.81 0.88
C THR A 90 1.78 6.90 2.38
N GLY A 91 0.55 6.58 2.81
CA GLY A 91 0.10 6.74 4.20
C GLY A 91 -0.33 8.17 4.55
N VAL A 92 -0.36 9.10 3.59
CA VAL A 92 -0.73 10.51 3.82
C VAL A 92 -2.09 10.88 3.21
N PHE A 93 -2.49 10.21 2.13
CA PHE A 93 -3.74 10.45 1.40
C PHE A 93 -4.81 9.41 1.72
N THR A 94 -5.15 9.25 3.01
CA THR A 94 -6.02 8.17 3.50
C THR A 94 -7.50 8.55 3.65
N THR A 95 -7.91 9.75 3.22
CA THR A 95 -9.31 10.17 3.17
C THR A 95 -9.80 10.19 1.73
N ILE A 96 -11.12 10.05 1.50
CA ILE A 96 -11.72 10.14 0.15
C ILE A 96 -11.28 11.42 -0.54
N ASP A 97 -11.37 12.56 0.14
CA ASP A 97 -11.04 13.87 -0.42
C ASP A 97 -9.59 14.01 -0.88
N LYS A 98 -8.66 13.32 -0.21
CA LYS A 98 -7.24 13.34 -0.58
C LYS A 98 -6.96 12.33 -1.69
N ALA A 99 -7.47 11.11 -1.56
CA ALA A 99 -7.22 10.03 -2.50
C ALA A 99 -7.87 10.28 -3.88
N LYS A 100 -9.02 10.98 -3.93
CA LYS A 100 -9.69 11.32 -5.20
C LYS A 100 -8.86 12.21 -6.13
N ALA A 101 -7.79 12.83 -5.63
CA ALA A 101 -6.85 13.58 -6.45
C ALA A 101 -6.26 12.71 -7.58
N HIS A 102 -6.05 11.41 -7.36
CA HIS A 102 -5.60 10.51 -8.42
C HIS A 102 -6.59 10.37 -9.59
N LEU A 103 -7.90 10.56 -9.35
CA LEU A 103 -8.91 10.50 -10.40
C LEU A 103 -8.74 11.64 -11.40
N GLN A 104 -8.19 12.78 -10.98
CA GLN A 104 -7.88 13.91 -11.86
C GLN A 104 -6.75 13.56 -12.85
N GLY A 105 -5.82 12.71 -12.42
CA GLY A 105 -4.77 12.13 -13.26
C GLY A 105 -5.27 11.09 -14.27
N GLY A 106 -6.56 10.71 -14.18
CA GLY A 106 -7.21 9.76 -15.07
C GLY A 106 -7.26 8.32 -14.55
N ALA A 107 -6.94 8.08 -13.28
CA ALA A 107 -7.27 6.80 -12.65
C ALA A 107 -8.79 6.64 -12.53
N LYS A 108 -9.29 5.41 -12.62
CA LYS A 108 -10.72 5.10 -12.46
C LYS A 108 -11.07 4.83 -10.99
N LYS A 109 -10.20 4.11 -10.28
CA LYS A 109 -10.42 3.68 -8.90
C LYS A 109 -9.16 3.83 -8.06
N VAL A 110 -9.33 4.06 -6.75
CA VAL A 110 -8.22 4.17 -5.80
C VAL A 110 -8.45 3.20 -4.64
N VAL A 111 -7.42 2.42 -4.32
CA VAL A 111 -7.39 1.50 -3.16
C VAL A 111 -6.37 2.02 -2.16
N ILE A 112 -6.86 2.52 -1.02
CA ILE A 112 -6.04 2.98 0.09
C ILE A 112 -5.51 1.74 0.83
N SER A 113 -4.19 1.65 0.98
CA SER A 113 -3.51 0.52 1.63
C SER A 113 -3.39 0.63 3.16
N ALA A 114 -4.33 1.37 3.77
CA ALA A 114 -4.43 1.63 5.20
C ALA A 114 -5.89 1.92 5.56
N PRO A 115 -6.27 1.88 6.85
CA PRO A 115 -7.59 2.32 7.28
C PRO A 115 -7.89 3.75 6.83
N SER A 116 -9.11 3.96 6.37
CA SER A 116 -9.63 5.27 6.04
C SER A 116 -10.64 5.72 7.10
N ALA A 117 -10.73 7.03 7.32
CA ALA A 117 -11.73 7.61 8.21
C ALA A 117 -13.12 7.68 7.57
N ASP A 118 -13.19 7.72 6.24
CA ASP A 118 -14.40 8.00 5.47
C ASP A 118 -14.62 7.08 4.25
N ALA A 119 -13.58 6.40 3.74
CA ALA A 119 -13.73 5.43 2.64
C ALA A 119 -14.23 4.07 3.14
N PRO A 120 -15.12 3.39 2.39
CA PRO A 120 -15.57 2.04 2.73
C PRO A 120 -14.39 1.07 2.75
N MET A 121 -14.34 0.24 3.79
CA MET A 121 -13.27 -0.74 4.01
C MET A 121 -13.73 -2.14 3.62
N TYR A 122 -12.87 -2.84 2.87
CA TYR A 122 -13.11 -4.20 2.44
C TYR A 122 -11.97 -5.11 2.93
N VAL A 123 -12.36 -6.31 3.36
CA VAL A 123 -11.45 -7.40 3.70
C VAL A 123 -11.86 -8.60 2.85
N MET A 124 -10.92 -9.09 2.05
CA MET A 124 -11.13 -10.23 1.17
C MET A 124 -11.50 -11.48 1.96
N GLY A 125 -12.57 -12.17 1.54
CA GLY A 125 -13.14 -13.33 2.21
C GLY A 125 -14.08 -13.00 3.38
N VAL A 126 -14.32 -11.71 3.66
CA VAL A 126 -15.19 -11.26 4.76
C VAL A 126 -16.36 -10.46 4.21
N ASN A 127 -16.10 -9.37 3.48
CA ASN A 127 -17.14 -8.47 2.98
C ASN A 127 -16.87 -7.93 1.57
N GLU A 128 -15.92 -8.48 0.80
CA GLU A 128 -15.62 -8.02 -0.57
C GLU A 128 -16.85 -8.08 -1.48
N LYS A 129 -17.77 -9.02 -1.24
CA LYS A 129 -19.02 -9.17 -2.00
C LYS A 129 -20.03 -8.04 -1.77
N THR A 130 -19.81 -7.18 -0.78
CA THR A 130 -20.63 -6.00 -0.55
C THR A 130 -20.17 -4.80 -1.37
N TYR A 131 -19.06 -4.91 -2.11
CA TYR A 131 -18.66 -3.87 -3.06
C TYR A 131 -19.56 -3.90 -4.28
N ASP A 132 -20.27 -2.81 -4.53
CA ASP A 132 -21.24 -2.67 -5.63
C ASP A 132 -20.66 -1.90 -6.84
N GLY A 133 -19.39 -1.51 -6.79
CA GLY A 133 -18.73 -0.73 -7.83
C GLY A 133 -18.95 0.78 -7.75
N SER A 134 -19.84 1.26 -6.87
CA SER A 134 -20.20 2.69 -6.80
C SER A 134 -19.10 3.54 -6.18
N ALA A 135 -18.39 3.02 -5.18
CA ALA A 135 -17.29 3.74 -4.54
C ALA A 135 -16.06 3.78 -5.48
N ASP A 136 -15.58 4.98 -5.78
CA ASP A 136 -14.36 5.21 -6.55
C ASP A 136 -13.09 5.11 -5.70
N VAL A 137 -13.21 5.44 -4.41
CA VAL A 137 -12.15 5.33 -3.42
C VAL A 137 -12.59 4.32 -2.37
N ILE A 138 -11.77 3.29 -2.17
CA ILE A 138 -11.98 2.26 -1.16
C ILE A 138 -10.73 2.07 -0.32
N SER A 139 -10.84 1.38 0.82
CA SER A 139 -9.70 1.02 1.67
C SER A 139 -9.62 -0.49 1.84
N ASN A 140 -8.41 -1.04 1.80
CA ASN A 140 -8.13 -2.45 2.10
C ASN A 140 -7.87 -2.70 3.60
N ALA A 141 -8.41 -1.81 4.46
CA ALA A 141 -8.26 -1.84 5.91
C ALA A 141 -6.79 -1.85 6.39
N SER A 142 -6.53 -2.44 7.56
CA SER A 142 -5.17 -2.66 8.09
C SER A 142 -4.74 -4.12 8.00
N CYS A 143 -3.43 -4.38 8.12
CA CYS A 143 -2.88 -5.74 8.27
C CYS A 143 -3.53 -6.49 9.45
N THR A 144 -3.69 -5.84 10.61
CA THR A 144 -4.31 -6.43 11.79
C THR A 144 -5.79 -6.77 11.55
N THR A 145 -6.53 -5.89 10.87
CA THR A 145 -7.94 -6.15 10.51
C THR A 145 -8.04 -7.33 9.55
N ASN A 146 -7.18 -7.41 8.53
CA ASN A 146 -7.15 -8.53 7.60
C ASN A 146 -6.78 -9.87 8.28
N CYS A 147 -5.99 -9.84 9.36
CA CYS A 147 -5.69 -11.02 10.16
C CYS A 147 -6.88 -11.45 11.03
N LEU A 148 -7.47 -10.51 11.78
CA LEU A 148 -8.51 -10.82 12.77
C LEU A 148 -9.88 -11.11 12.12
N ALA A 149 -10.29 -10.34 11.11
CA ALA A 149 -11.66 -10.38 10.62
C ALA A 149 -12.08 -11.75 10.05
N PRO A 150 -11.25 -12.48 9.28
CA PRO A 150 -11.59 -13.84 8.85
C PRO A 150 -11.75 -14.81 10.02
N LEU A 151 -10.87 -14.73 11.04
CA LEU A 151 -10.96 -15.55 12.24
C LEU A 151 -12.24 -15.25 13.02
N ALA A 152 -12.50 -13.97 13.30
CA ALA A 152 -13.68 -13.52 14.01
C ALA A 152 -14.96 -13.93 13.28
N LYS A 153 -14.97 -13.85 11.95
CA LYS A 153 -16.09 -14.29 11.12
C LYS A 153 -16.41 -15.76 11.34
N VAL A 154 -15.43 -16.66 11.21
CA VAL A 154 -15.65 -18.11 11.35
C VAL A 154 -16.14 -18.46 12.76
N ILE A 155 -15.54 -17.87 13.79
CA ILE A 155 -15.94 -18.11 15.18
C ILE A 155 -17.35 -17.57 15.43
N ASN A 156 -17.66 -16.37 14.96
CA ASN A 156 -18.98 -15.78 15.14
C ASN A 156 -20.07 -16.58 14.42
N ASP A 157 -19.83 -16.98 13.18
CA ASP A 157 -20.81 -17.76 12.39
C ASP A 157 -21.13 -19.13 13.03
N LYS A 158 -20.21 -19.69 13.81
CA LYS A 158 -20.37 -21.01 14.45
C LYS A 158 -20.79 -20.96 15.91
N PHE A 159 -20.34 -19.96 16.64
CA PHE A 159 -20.43 -19.94 18.10
C PHE A 159 -21.01 -18.65 18.67
N THR A 160 -21.26 -17.64 17.82
CA THR A 160 -21.75 -16.30 18.20
C THR A 160 -20.85 -15.61 19.21
N ILE A 161 -20.05 -14.65 18.76
CA ILE A 161 -19.21 -13.86 19.67
C ILE A 161 -20.10 -12.92 20.47
N ILE A 162 -20.05 -13.01 21.80
CA ILE A 162 -20.75 -12.08 22.70
C ILE A 162 -19.92 -10.81 22.91
N GLU A 163 -18.63 -10.98 23.20
CA GLU A 163 -17.66 -9.90 23.37
C GLU A 163 -16.25 -10.42 23.06
N GLY A 164 -15.31 -9.51 22.78
CA GLY A 164 -13.93 -9.87 22.46
C GLY A 164 -12.96 -8.73 22.71
N LEU A 165 -11.81 -9.06 23.29
CA LEU A 165 -10.66 -8.16 23.42
C LEU A 165 -9.50 -8.73 22.61
N MET A 166 -8.75 -7.86 21.94
CA MET A 166 -7.62 -8.26 21.10
C MET A 166 -6.37 -7.48 21.51
N THR A 167 -5.25 -8.18 21.56
CA THR A 167 -3.92 -7.57 21.55
C THR A 167 -3.16 -8.10 20.34
N THR A 168 -2.50 -7.22 19.60
CA THR A 168 -1.58 -7.59 18.52
C THR A 168 -0.16 -7.29 18.97
N VAL A 169 0.70 -8.31 18.96
CA VAL A 169 2.15 -8.11 19.10
C VAL A 169 2.66 -7.86 17.69
N HIS A 170 2.86 -6.58 17.36
CA HIS A 170 3.10 -6.14 16.00
C HIS A 170 4.58 -5.81 15.78
N SER A 171 5.15 -6.23 14.66
CA SER A 171 6.51 -5.82 14.27
C SER A 171 6.61 -4.30 14.11
N TYR A 172 7.77 -3.71 14.37
CA TYR A 172 7.92 -2.27 14.17
C TYR A 172 7.82 -1.88 12.69
N THR A 173 7.42 -0.63 12.43
CA THR A 173 7.13 -0.13 11.07
C THR A 173 7.93 1.13 10.73
N ALA A 174 7.83 1.60 9.48
CA ALA A 174 8.57 2.76 8.99
C ALA A 174 8.23 4.08 9.72
N THR A 175 7.13 4.15 10.46
CA THR A 175 6.79 5.34 11.25
C THR A 175 7.56 5.42 12.58
N GLN A 176 8.12 4.32 13.07
CA GLN A 176 8.93 4.27 14.29
C GLN A 176 10.38 4.69 14.04
N LYS A 177 11.18 4.80 15.11
CA LYS A 177 12.49 5.45 15.08
C LYS A 177 13.61 4.49 15.47
N THR A 178 14.77 4.67 14.85
CA THR A 178 15.97 3.88 15.15
C THR A 178 16.58 4.20 16.50
N VAL A 179 16.36 5.42 17.00
CA VAL A 179 16.74 5.93 18.32
C VAL A 179 15.62 6.80 18.87
N ASP A 180 15.65 7.09 20.17
CA ASP A 180 14.67 7.95 20.83
C ASP A 180 14.59 9.34 20.15
N GLY A 181 13.39 9.74 19.74
CA GLY A 181 13.16 11.01 19.04
C GLY A 181 11.70 11.42 18.95
N PRO A 182 11.42 12.59 18.35
CA PRO A 182 10.07 13.12 18.25
C PRO A 182 9.16 12.26 17.38
N SER A 183 7.89 12.12 17.79
CA SER A 183 6.84 11.45 17.03
C SER A 183 5.58 12.32 17.04
N ALA A 184 5.07 12.62 15.84
CA ALA A 184 3.94 13.52 15.65
C ALA A 184 2.59 12.89 16.05
N LYS A 185 2.51 11.56 16.07
CA LYS A 185 1.25 10.84 16.33
C LYS A 185 1.08 10.45 17.79
N ASP A 186 2.13 9.92 18.40
CA ASP A 186 2.14 9.48 19.80
C ASP A 186 3.57 9.45 20.34
N TRP A 187 3.77 9.72 21.64
CA TRP A 187 5.11 9.83 22.22
C TRP A 187 5.84 8.48 22.33
N ARG A 188 5.12 7.38 22.51
CA ARG A 188 5.73 6.05 22.71
C ARG A 188 6.36 5.51 21.43
N GLY A 189 5.77 5.78 20.28
CA GLY A 189 6.28 5.44 18.95
C GLY A 189 7.55 6.21 18.56
N GLY A 190 7.92 7.23 19.32
CA GLY A 190 9.20 7.94 19.19
C GLY A 190 10.38 7.22 19.85
N ARG A 191 10.15 6.18 20.66
CA ARG A 191 11.22 5.43 21.34
C ARG A 191 11.95 4.48 20.37
N THR A 192 13.17 4.11 20.74
CA THR A 192 14.06 3.20 20.00
C THR A 192 13.35 1.88 19.68
N ALA A 193 12.99 1.68 18.41
CA ALA A 193 12.06 0.63 17.97
C ALA A 193 12.57 -0.79 18.25
N ALA A 194 13.87 -1.05 18.04
CA ALA A 194 14.45 -2.38 18.20
C ALA A 194 14.85 -2.71 19.66
N GLN A 195 14.52 -1.84 20.62
CA GLN A 195 14.91 -1.97 22.04
C GLN A 195 13.73 -1.76 23.00
N ASN A 196 12.51 -1.65 22.48
CA ASN A 196 11.30 -1.45 23.28
C ASN A 196 10.19 -2.40 22.79
N ILE A 197 9.26 -2.69 23.71
CA ILE A 197 7.98 -3.35 23.41
C ILE A 197 6.92 -2.26 23.24
#